data_AF-A0A662W2C0-F1
#
_entry.id   AF-A0A662W2C0-F1
#
_cell.length_a   1.000
_cell.length_b   1.000
_cell.length_c   1.000
_cell.angle_alpha   90.00
_cell.angle_beta   90.00
_cell.angle_gamma   90.00
#
_symmetry.space_group_name_H-M   'P 1'
#
loop_
_entity.id
_entity.type
_entity.pdbx_description
1 polymer ?
#
loop_
_entity_poly.entity_id
_entity_poly.type
_entity_poly.pdbx_seq_one_letter_code
_entity_poly.pdbx_strand_id
1 'polypeptide(L)'
;MAINKIIKLGLEEQANKLKAQGLSDYKIAEELTKIAGIKITRSTVYRYFNSNHDPVVQHVKQREEIVTKAINGRIDAVQQLIAINEETLRILKKAKESGDLKTALKAIERIEKQLELQAKLLGDIKEGPTAVVINVMKVDTHAD
;
A
#
# COMPACT_ATOMS: atom_id res chain seq x y z
N MET A 1 -22.68 17.36 13.52
CA MET A 1 -21.53 18.09 14.12
C MET A 1 -20.83 18.89 13.04
N ALA A 2 -20.43 20.14 13.32
CA ALA A 2 -19.74 20.97 12.33
C ALA A 2 -18.29 20.50 12.14
N ILE A 3 -17.91 20.16 10.90
CA ILE A 3 -16.55 19.75 10.54
C ILE A 3 -15.58 20.91 10.76
N ASN A 4 -14.42 20.65 11.37
CA ASN A 4 -13.40 21.67 11.60
C ASN A 4 -12.86 22.21 10.28
N LYS A 5 -12.65 23.54 10.18
CA LYS A 5 -12.17 24.21 8.97
C LYS A 5 -10.80 23.70 8.51
N ILE A 6 -9.92 23.23 9.40
CA ILE A 6 -8.61 22.65 9.03
C ILE A 6 -8.79 21.37 8.21
N ILE A 7 -9.71 20.49 8.63
CA ILE A 7 -10.04 19.25 7.91
C ILE A 7 -10.73 19.56 6.59
N LYS A 8 -11.67 20.52 6.60
CA LYS A 8 -12.40 20.93 5.38
C LYS A 8 -11.46 21.48 4.29
N LEU A 9 -10.32 22.07 4.68
CA LEU A 9 -9.36 22.68 3.78
C LEU A 9 -8.15 21.77 3.46
N GLY A 10 -8.09 20.55 3.99
CA GLY A 10 -6.98 19.63 3.73
C GLY A 10 -5.63 20.09 4.31
N LEU A 11 -5.65 20.85 5.43
CA LEU A 11 -4.46 21.48 6.01
C LEU A 11 -3.85 20.67 7.18
N GLU A 12 -4.24 19.42 7.34
CA GLU A 12 -3.88 18.58 8.48
C GLU A 12 -2.38 18.34 8.58
N GLU A 13 -1.72 18.08 7.45
CA GLU A 13 -0.30 17.79 7.39
C GLU A 13 0.53 19.01 7.83
N GLN A 14 0.20 20.19 7.29
CA GLN A 14 0.85 21.46 7.62
C GLN A 14 0.59 21.84 9.08
N ALA A 15 -0.63 21.65 9.59
CA ALA A 15 -0.95 21.88 10.99
C ALA A 15 -0.08 21.01 11.91
N ASN A 16 0.05 19.71 11.61
CA ASN A 16 0.86 18.78 12.41
C ASN A 16 2.36 19.10 12.33
N LYS A 17 2.88 19.45 11.15
CA LYS A 17 4.28 19.88 10.98
C LYS A 17 4.60 21.11 11.82
N LEU A 18 3.75 22.13 11.79
CA LEU A 18 3.93 23.36 12.58
C LEU A 18 3.83 23.08 14.10
N LYS A 19 2.96 22.16 14.51
CA LYS A 19 2.86 21.73 15.90
C LYS A 19 4.09 20.95 16.37
N ALA A 20 4.65 20.09 15.52
CA ALA A 20 5.88 19.35 15.80
C ALA A 20 7.11 20.27 15.94
N GLN A 21 7.10 21.43 15.27
CA GLN A 21 8.10 22.48 15.44
C GLN A 21 7.95 23.27 16.76
N GLY A 22 6.99 22.93 17.61
CA GLY A 22 6.76 23.58 18.89
C GLY A 22 6.08 24.94 18.80
N LEU A 23 5.48 25.29 17.66
CA LEU A 23 4.77 26.56 17.49
C LEU A 23 3.49 26.60 18.34
N SER A 24 3.16 27.80 18.83
CA SER A 24 1.91 28.03 19.56
C SER A 24 0.70 28.00 18.61
N ASP A 25 -0.48 27.64 19.11
CA ASP A 25 -1.71 27.57 18.32
C ASP A 25 -2.05 28.89 17.61
N TYR A 26 -1.57 30.02 18.15
CA TYR A 26 -1.69 31.33 17.53
C TYR A 26 -0.83 31.45 16.27
N LYS A 27 0.46 31.11 16.36
CA LYS A 27 1.38 31.14 15.20
C LYS A 27 0.95 30.13 14.14
N ILE A 28 0.49 28.95 14.55
CA ILE A 28 -0.06 27.94 13.63
C ILE A 28 -1.26 28.51 12.87
N ALA A 29 -2.17 29.22 13.54
CA ALA A 29 -3.35 29.82 12.89
C ALA A 29 -2.95 30.89 11.86
N GLU A 30 -1.93 31.69 12.16
CA GLU A 30 -1.40 32.71 11.26
C GLU A 30 -0.79 32.09 10.00
N GLU A 31 0.07 31.08 10.16
CA GLU A 31 0.72 30.39 9.04
C GLU A 31 -0.29 29.63 8.17
N LEU A 32 -1.25 28.93 8.79
CA LEU A 32 -2.31 28.26 8.03
C LEU A 32 -3.22 29.27 7.30
N THR A 33 -3.43 30.46 7.86
CA THR A 33 -4.18 31.53 7.18
C THR A 33 -3.43 32.04 5.95
N LYS A 34 -2.10 32.19 6.03
CA LYS A 34 -1.26 32.58 4.89
C LYS A 34 -1.31 31.55 3.77
N ILE A 35 -1.22 30.26 4.12
CA ILE A 35 -1.25 29.15 3.15
C ILE A 35 -2.61 29.03 2.48
N ALA A 36 -3.70 29.11 3.25
CA ALA A 36 -5.04 28.86 2.74
C ALA A 36 -5.70 30.09 2.09
N GLY A 37 -5.14 31.29 2.28
CA GLY A 37 -5.78 32.55 1.88
C GLY A 37 -7.09 32.86 2.62
N ILE A 38 -7.45 32.06 3.64
CA ILE A 38 -8.70 32.15 4.38
C ILE A 38 -8.36 32.23 5.87
N LYS A 39 -9.03 33.15 6.58
CA LYS A 39 -8.84 33.32 8.02
C LYS A 39 -9.13 32.03 8.80
N ILE A 40 -8.08 31.52 9.45
CA ILE A 40 -8.09 30.42 10.41
C ILE A 40 -7.80 31.02 11.78
N THR A 41 -8.65 30.72 12.77
CA THR A 41 -8.53 31.28 14.11
C THR A 41 -7.77 30.34 15.03
N ARG A 42 -7.13 30.88 16.08
CA ARG A 42 -6.56 30.08 17.18
C ARG A 42 -7.55 29.05 17.72
N SER A 43 -8.82 29.43 17.91
CA SER A 43 -9.87 28.52 18.39
C SER A 43 -10.17 27.36 17.44
N THR A 44 -9.97 27.54 16.13
CA THR A 44 -10.08 26.48 15.12
C THR A 44 -8.93 25.49 15.26
N VAL A 45 -7.71 25.99 15.43
CA VAL A 45 -6.48 25.19 15.66
C VAL A 45 -6.56 24.43 16.97
N TYR A 46 -6.92 25.11 18.07
CA TYR A 46 -7.09 24.51 19.39
C TYR A 46 -8.11 23.37 19.35
N ARG A 47 -9.31 23.61 18.78
CA ARG A 47 -10.32 22.55 18.63
C ARG A 47 -9.85 21.41 17.74
N TYR A 48 -9.09 21.70 16.68
CA TYR A 48 -8.54 20.65 15.82
C TYR A 48 -7.60 19.74 16.60
N PHE A 49 -6.64 20.28 17.37
CA PHE A 49 -5.72 19.44 18.15
C PHE A 49 -6.38 18.78 19.37
N ASN A 50 -7.32 19.48 20.03
CA ASN A 50 -8.02 18.95 21.20
C ASN A 50 -9.06 17.88 20.82
N SER A 51 -9.67 17.99 19.64
CA SER A 51 -10.61 16.99 19.10
C SER A 51 -9.92 15.91 18.26
N ASN A 52 -8.73 16.12 17.69
CA ASN A 52 -7.93 15.06 17.05
C ASN A 52 -7.20 14.15 18.05
N HIS A 53 -7.42 14.33 19.35
CA HIS A 53 -7.18 13.27 20.33
C HIS A 53 -8.27 12.18 20.30
N ASP A 54 -9.29 12.32 19.45
CA ASP A 54 -10.32 11.31 19.25
C ASP A 54 -9.73 10.07 18.53
N PRO A 55 -9.75 8.89 19.17
CA PRO A 55 -9.13 7.66 18.65
C PRO A 55 -9.63 7.28 17.25
N VAL A 56 -10.84 7.69 16.87
CA VAL A 56 -11.40 7.42 15.52
C VAL A 56 -10.55 8.05 14.41
N VAL A 57 -10.05 9.26 14.60
CA VAL A 57 -9.24 9.97 13.57
C VAL A 57 -7.84 9.37 13.47
N GLN A 58 -7.26 8.89 14.58
CA GLN A 58 -5.99 8.18 14.55
C GLN A 58 -6.09 6.83 13.83
N HIS A 59 -7.18 6.07 14.05
CA HIS A 59 -7.40 4.81 13.36
C HIS A 59 -7.60 4.96 11.86
N VAL A 60 -8.26 6.04 11.41
CA VAL A 60 -8.41 6.34 9.98
C VAL A 60 -7.06 6.66 9.35
N LYS A 61 -6.24 7.53 9.96
CA LYS A 61 -4.90 7.86 9.46
C LYS A 61 -3.95 6.66 9.42
N GLN A 62 -3.98 5.81 10.46
CA GLN A 62 -3.18 4.58 10.46
C GLN A 62 -3.60 3.63 9.34
N ARG A 63 -4.91 3.47 9.08
CA ARG A 63 -5.41 2.67 7.96
C ARG A 63 -4.95 3.24 6.62
N GLU A 64 -5.06 4.55 6.42
CA GLU A 64 -4.59 5.21 5.19
C GLU A 64 -3.08 5.04 4.98
N GLU A 65 -2.27 5.18 6.03
CA GLU A 65 -0.82 4.99 5.94
C GLU A 65 -0.46 3.53 5.62
N ILE A 66 -1.14 2.55 6.24
CA ILE A 66 -0.95 1.12 5.96
C ILE A 66 -1.33 0.81 4.50
N VAL A 67 -2.47 1.32 4.04
CA VAL A 67 -2.93 1.12 2.65
C VAL A 67 -1.95 1.76 1.67
N THR A 68 -1.50 2.98 1.94
CA THR A 68 -0.53 3.69 1.08
C THR A 68 0.80 2.96 1.02
N LYS A 69 1.34 2.50 2.16
CA LYS A 69 2.56 1.67 2.21
C LYS A 69 2.39 0.36 1.45
N ALA A 70 1.24 -0.30 1.58
CA ALA A 70 0.95 -1.53 0.85
C ALA A 70 0.88 -1.31 -0.67
N ILE A 71 0.26 -0.20 -1.11
CA ILE A 71 0.19 0.17 -2.53
C ILE A 71 1.59 0.47 -3.07
N ASN A 72 2.36 1.31 -2.38
CA ASN A 72 3.71 1.68 -2.81
C ASN A 72 4.63 0.45 -2.85
N GLY A 73 4.60 -0.40 -1.83
CA GLY A 73 5.40 -1.64 -1.81
C GLY A 73 5.03 -2.61 -2.94
N ARG A 74 3.75 -2.68 -3.35
CA ARG A 74 3.33 -3.45 -4.52
C ARG A 74 3.85 -2.85 -5.82
N ILE A 75 3.80 -1.52 -5.97
CA ILE A 75 4.34 -0.82 -7.14
C ILE A 75 5.84 -1.07 -7.25
N ASP A 76 6.59 -0.95 -6.15
CA ASP A 76 8.03 -1.20 -6.11
C ASP A 76 8.38 -2.65 -6.51
N ALA A 77 7.63 -3.62 -6.00
CA ALA A 77 7.82 -5.04 -6.35
C ALA A 77 7.59 -5.31 -7.85
N VAL A 78 6.57 -4.68 -8.44
CA VAL A 78 6.28 -4.78 -9.89
C VAL A 78 7.43 -4.17 -10.70
N GLN A 79 7.93 -2.99 -10.31
CA GLN A 79 9.07 -2.36 -10.99
C GLN A 79 10.33 -3.22 -10.92
N GLN A 80 10.63 -3.81 -9.76
CA GLN A 80 11.76 -4.72 -9.61
C GLN A 80 11.61 -5.96 -10.49
N LEU A 81 10.41 -6.55 -10.57
CA LEU A 81 10.15 -7.70 -11.43
C LEU A 81 10.34 -7.36 -12.91
N ILE A 82 9.91 -6.18 -13.36
CA ILE A 82 10.13 -5.72 -14.73
C ILE A 82 11.64 -5.62 -15.02
N ALA A 83 12.41 -4.98 -14.13
CA ALA A 83 13.86 -4.83 -14.30
C ALA A 83 14.59 -6.19 -14.36
N ILE A 84 14.20 -7.14 -13.51
CA ILE A 84 14.77 -8.48 -13.52
C ILE A 84 14.39 -9.23 -14.82
N ASN A 85 13.16 -9.07 -15.31
CA ASN A 85 12.72 -9.70 -16.56
C ASN A 85 13.51 -9.18 -17.76
N GLU A 86 13.72 -7.85 -17.84
CA GLU A 86 14.56 -7.24 -18.87
C GLU A 86 16.00 -7.76 -18.87
N GLU A 87 16.62 -7.94 -17.70
CA GLU A 87 17.95 -8.55 -17.59
C GLU A 87 17.92 -10.03 -18.01
N THR A 88 16.87 -10.76 -17.61
CA THR A 88 16.73 -12.18 -17.96
C THR A 88 16.57 -12.37 -19.48
N LEU A 89 15.84 -11.48 -20.15
CA LEU A 89 15.74 -11.44 -21.61
C LEU A 89 17.08 -11.15 -22.28
N ARG A 90 17.89 -10.24 -21.70
CA ARG A 90 19.26 -9.98 -22.19
C ARG A 90 20.17 -11.20 -22.07
N ILE A 91 20.10 -11.92 -20.95
CA ILE A 91 20.83 -13.18 -20.76
C ILE A 91 20.36 -14.25 -21.76
N LEU A 92 19.04 -14.38 -21.95
CA LEU A 92 18.47 -15.32 -22.93
C LEU A 92 19.00 -15.04 -24.35
N LYS A 93 19.04 -13.76 -24.75
CA LYS A 93 19.55 -13.37 -26.07
C LYS A 93 21.03 -13.77 -26.23
N LYS A 94 21.87 -13.44 -25.24
CA LYS A 94 23.29 -13.82 -25.24
C LYS A 94 23.49 -15.34 -25.27
N ALA A 95 22.73 -16.09 -24.49
CA ALA A 95 22.81 -17.55 -24.43
C ALA A 95 22.38 -18.21 -25.76
N LYS A 96 21.38 -17.65 -26.44
CA LYS A 96 20.98 -18.08 -27.79
C LYS A 96 22.08 -17.79 -28.83
N GLU A 97 22.70 -16.62 -28.77
CA GLU A 97 23.80 -16.22 -29.66
C GLU A 97 25.06 -17.06 -29.44
N SER A 98 25.36 -17.47 -28.20
CA SER A 98 26.51 -18.32 -27.87
C SER A 98 26.25 -19.82 -28.05
N GLY A 99 25.03 -20.23 -28.42
CA GLY A 99 24.64 -21.63 -28.52
C GLY A 99 24.52 -22.37 -27.18
N ASP A 100 24.55 -21.66 -26.05
CA ASP A 100 24.33 -22.24 -24.72
C ASP A 100 22.83 -22.42 -24.45
N LEU A 101 22.28 -23.46 -25.07
CA LEU A 101 20.87 -23.82 -24.96
C LEU A 101 20.45 -24.15 -23.52
N LYS A 102 21.39 -24.58 -22.67
CA LYS A 102 21.10 -24.95 -21.27
C LYS A 102 20.83 -23.70 -20.43
N THR A 103 21.62 -22.65 -20.62
CA THR A 103 21.39 -21.35 -19.99
C THR A 103 20.16 -20.66 -20.59
N ALA A 104 19.92 -20.82 -21.90
CA ALA A 104 18.71 -20.30 -22.54
C ALA A 104 17.42 -20.90 -21.96
N LEU A 105 17.35 -22.23 -21.78
CA LEU A 105 16.20 -22.89 -21.17
C LEU A 105 15.96 -22.43 -19.72
N LYS A 106 17.02 -22.28 -18.92
CA LYS A 106 16.91 -21.74 -17.55
C LYS A 106 16.39 -20.31 -17.51
N ALA A 107 16.82 -19.47 -18.46
CA ALA A 107 16.33 -18.10 -18.57
C ALA A 107 14.84 -18.06 -18.93
N ILE A 108 14.38 -18.94 -19.83
CA ILE A 108 12.96 -19.07 -20.18
C ILE A 108 12.13 -19.49 -18.95
N GLU A 109 12.55 -20.53 -18.23
CA GLU A 109 11.86 -20.99 -17.01
C GLU A 109 11.77 -19.87 -15.95
N ARG A 110 12.83 -19.06 -15.85
CA ARG A 110 12.86 -17.93 -14.91
C ARG A 110 11.90 -16.81 -15.33
N ILE A 111 11.76 -16.53 -16.63
CA ILE A 111 10.81 -15.55 -17.17
C ILE A 111 9.36 -16.02 -16.93
N GLU A 112 9.06 -17.30 -17.17
CA GLU A 112 7.72 -17.86 -16.92
C GLU A 112 7.28 -17.69 -15.45
N LYS A 113 8.17 -18.03 -14.51
CA LYS A 113 7.92 -17.82 -13.07
C LYS A 113 7.70 -16.35 -12.72
N GLN A 114 8.43 -15.44 -13.36
CA GLN A 114 8.26 -14.00 -13.13
C GLN A 114 6.93 -13.48 -13.68
N LEU A 115 6.48 -13.96 -14.84
CA LEU A 115 5.18 -13.62 -15.40
C LEU A 115 4.03 -14.12 -14.52
N GLU A 116 4.15 -15.33 -13.97
CA GLU A 116 3.18 -15.87 -13.01
C GLU A 116 3.11 -15.00 -11.73
N LEU A 117 4.27 -14.61 -11.18
CA LEU A 117 4.36 -13.70 -10.02
C LEU A 117 3.76 -12.33 -10.31
N GLN A 118 4.01 -11.76 -11.49
CA GLN A 118 3.41 -10.48 -11.91
C GLN A 118 1.89 -10.59 -12.01
N ALA A 119 1.36 -11.65 -12.63
CA ALA A 119 -0.08 -11.88 -12.75
C ALA A 119 -0.75 -12.07 -11.37
N LYS A 120 -0.11 -12.77 -10.44
CA LYS A 120 -0.56 -12.89 -9.04
C LYS A 120 -0.58 -11.54 -8.32
N LEU A 121 0.49 -10.73 -8.49
CA LEU A 121 0.59 -9.41 -7.87
C LEU A 121 -0.39 -8.40 -8.44
N LEU A 122 -0.78 -8.51 -9.70
CA LEU A 122 -1.81 -7.69 -10.34
C LEU A 122 -3.23 -8.13 -9.99
N GLY A 123 -3.39 -9.33 -9.44
CA GLY A 123 -4.69 -9.89 -9.04
C GLY A 123 -5.41 -10.66 -10.13
N ASP A 124 -4.73 -10.94 -11.26
CA ASP A 124 -5.27 -11.71 -12.39
C ASP A 124 -5.35 -13.21 -12.07
N ILE A 125 -4.56 -13.68 -11.10
CA ILE A 125 -4.60 -15.05 -10.58
C ILE A 125 -5.08 -15.01 -9.13
N LYS A 126 -6.32 -15.46 -8.90
CA LYS A 126 -6.87 -15.65 -7.54
C LYS A 126 -6.24 -16.90 -6.93
N GLU A 127 -5.27 -16.73 -6.02
CA GLU A 127 -4.90 -17.78 -5.09
C GLU A 127 -5.98 -17.90 -4.01
N GLY A 128 -7.04 -18.65 -4.32
CA GLY A 128 -7.94 -19.19 -3.32
C GLY A 128 -7.54 -20.64 -3.03
N PRO A 129 -7.34 -21.06 -1.78
CA PRO A 129 -7.23 -22.48 -1.48
C PRO A 129 -8.56 -23.14 -1.89
N THR A 130 -8.52 -24.02 -2.87
CA THR A 130 -9.64 -24.92 -3.14
C THR A 130 -9.72 -25.87 -1.94
N ALA A 131 -10.47 -25.50 -0.92
CA ALA A 131 -10.75 -26.36 0.22
C ALA A 131 -11.55 -27.56 -0.30
N VAL A 132 -10.86 -28.65 -0.63
CA VAL A 132 -11.51 -29.93 -0.93
C VAL A 132 -12.02 -30.48 0.41
N VAL A 133 -13.30 -30.23 0.71
CA VAL A 133 -13.99 -30.84 1.84
C VAL A 133 -14.26 -32.29 1.48
N ILE A 134 -13.39 -33.21 1.92
CA ILE A 134 -13.64 -34.65 1.82
C ILE A 134 -14.50 -35.03 3.04
N ASN A 135 -15.82 -35.11 2.84
CA ASN A 135 -16.72 -35.68 3.85
C ASN A 135 -16.56 -37.20 3.85
N VAL A 136 -15.85 -37.73 4.85
CA VAL A 136 -15.76 -39.18 5.07
C VAL A 136 -16.96 -39.60 5.93
N MET A 137 -18.01 -40.14 5.29
CA MET A 137 -19.06 -40.86 6.02
C MET A 137 -18.49 -42.19 6.51
N LYS A 138 -18.44 -42.40 7.83
CA LYS A 138 -18.28 -43.74 8.39
C LYS A 138 -19.58 -44.51 8.11
N VAL A 139 -19.48 -45.54 7.28
CA VAL A 139 -20.55 -46.53 7.11
C VAL A 139 -20.38 -47.55 8.22
N ASP A 140 -21.18 -47.41 9.28
CA ASP A 140 -21.28 -48.47 10.30
C ASP A 140 -22.06 -49.63 9.68
N THR A 141 -21.33 -50.64 9.21
CA THR A 141 -21.92 -51.94 8.85
C THR A 141 -22.35 -52.64 10.13
N HIS A 142 -23.64 -52.58 10.47
CA HIS A 142 -24.25 -53.56 11.37
C HIS A 142 -24.32 -54.90 10.64
N ALA A 143 -23.52 -55.86 11.11
CA ALA A 143 -23.73 -57.27 10.83
C ALA A 143 -24.35 -57.88 12.08
N ASP A 144 -25.54 -58.46 11.90
CA ASP A 144 -26.27 -59.29 12.88
C ASP A 144 -25.44 -60.49 13.37
#